data_AF-A0A849NC14-F1
#
_entry.id   AF-A0A849NC14-F1
#
_cell.length_a   1.000
_cell.length_b   1.000
_cell.length_c   1.000
_cell.angle_alpha   90.00
_cell.angle_beta   90.00
_cell.angle_gamma   90.00
#
_symmetry.space_group_name_H-M   'P 1'
#
loop_
_entity.id
_entity.type
_entity.pdbx_description
1 polymer ?
#
loop_
_entity_poly.entity_id
_entity_poly.type
_entity_poly.pdbx_seq_one_letter_code
_entity_poly.pdbx_strand_id
1 'polypeptide(L)'
;MVVGHAAVALRRRIGPAEVEVAISIATPFLAAMLSEAAGVSVAVVIVVAALTVTVRAVDRQTGQAISSPEARLVARHVWSEAEVMLSAALYFLVGRSLPEALAALSHYGWLRLDLIAAALLALVLALQFVLAMLVMVMPWTPHMPGEDGRPAGVLRVAVVGAWSPHRSAIALGLALAVPTTTIDGRPFPDRDLVLALISLLVLGSGLLQGTTLPALLG
;
A
#
# COMPACT_ATOMS: atom_id res chain seq x y z
N MET A 1 -5.04 13.72 14.17
CA MET A 1 -4.30 14.99 14.36
C MET A 1 -3.42 14.96 15.62
N VAL A 2 -3.97 14.69 16.81
CA VAL A 2 -3.21 14.70 18.09
C VAL A 2 -1.97 13.80 18.05
N VAL A 3 -2.12 12.56 17.59
CA VAL A 3 -1.00 11.59 17.51
C VAL A 3 0.15 12.10 16.64
N GLY A 4 -0.15 12.66 15.46
CA GLY A 4 0.87 13.22 14.58
C GLY A 4 1.57 14.45 15.18
N HIS A 5 0.84 15.29 15.93
CA HIS A 5 1.45 16.43 16.63
C HIS A 5 2.37 15.96 17.76
N ALA A 6 1.95 14.95 18.53
CA ALA A 6 2.76 14.36 19.59
C ALA A 6 4.05 13.75 19.03
N ALA A 7 3.96 13.00 17.92
CA ALA A 7 5.12 12.44 17.24
C ALA A 7 6.10 13.55 16.80
N VAL A 8 5.60 14.62 16.16
CA VAL A 8 6.44 15.76 15.74
C VAL A 8 7.09 16.46 16.93
N ALA A 9 6.34 16.70 18.01
CA ALA A 9 6.85 17.34 19.21
C ALA A 9 7.94 16.50 19.89
N LEU A 10 7.79 15.18 19.89
CA LEU A 10 8.76 14.25 20.46
C LEU A 10 10.04 14.21 19.62
N ARG A 11 9.93 14.16 18.28
CA ARG A 11 11.09 14.21 17.37
C ARG A 11 11.89 15.50 17.50
N ARG A 12 11.23 16.64 17.73
CA ARG A 12 11.92 17.94 17.98
C ARG A 12 12.79 17.95 19.24
N ARG A 13 12.52 17.06 20.21
CA ARG A 13 13.23 17.02 21.49
C ARG A 13 14.33 15.94 21.53
N ILE A 14 14.47 15.16 20.46
CA ILE A 14 15.30 13.95 20.45
C ILE A 14 16.37 14.10 19.37
N GLY A 15 17.63 13.94 19.78
CA GLY A 15 18.79 14.01 18.88
C GLY A 15 19.19 12.67 18.25
N PRO A 16 19.20 11.53 18.97
CA PRO A 16 19.69 10.27 18.41
C PRO A 16 18.76 9.67 17.34
N ALA A 17 19.34 9.26 16.21
CA ALA A 17 18.63 8.68 15.07
C ALA A 17 17.81 7.43 15.43
N GLU A 18 18.36 6.53 16.24
CA GLU A 18 17.69 5.27 16.63
C GLU A 18 16.38 5.52 17.40
N VAL A 19 16.39 6.50 18.31
CA VAL A 19 15.21 6.85 19.11
C VAL A 19 14.14 7.47 18.21
N GLU A 20 14.54 8.29 17.24
CA GLU A 20 13.61 8.86 16.26
C GLU A 20 12.92 7.76 15.43
N VAL A 21 13.68 6.75 15.00
CA VAL A 21 13.16 5.59 14.27
C VAL A 21 12.21 4.78 15.15
N ALA A 22 12.56 4.53 16.41
CA ALA A 22 11.67 3.82 17.35
C ALA A 22 10.32 4.53 17.51
N ILE A 23 10.32 5.87 17.64
CA ILE A 23 9.10 6.67 17.69
C ILE A 23 8.33 6.60 16.37
N SER A 24 9.05 6.64 15.24
CA SER A 24 8.47 6.47 13.91
C SER A 24 7.67 5.16 13.82
N ILE A 25 8.28 4.05 14.24
CA ILE A 25 7.65 2.73 14.27
C ILE A 25 6.49 2.69 15.26
N ALA A 26 6.63 3.26 16.46
CA ALA A 26 5.58 3.25 17.48
C ALA A 26 4.34 4.08 17.10
N THR A 27 4.52 5.15 16.30
CA THR A 27 3.46 6.09 15.94
C THR A 27 2.21 5.42 15.34
N PRO A 28 2.29 4.57 14.31
CA PRO A 28 1.10 3.89 13.75
C PRO A 28 0.41 2.94 14.75
N PHE A 29 1.14 2.25 15.63
CA PHE A 29 0.54 1.38 16.64
C PHE A 29 -0.21 2.17 17.71
N LEU A 30 0.38 3.27 18.20
CA LEU A 30 -0.28 4.18 19.13
C LEU A 30 -1.51 4.83 18.49
N ALA A 31 -1.42 5.21 17.22
CA ALA A 31 -2.57 5.70 16.45
C ALA A 31 -3.70 4.67 16.38
N ALA A 32 -3.37 3.40 16.14
CA ALA A 32 -4.35 2.31 16.10
C ALA A 32 -5.03 2.12 17.47
N MET A 33 -4.26 1.97 18.55
CA MET A 33 -4.82 1.80 19.89
C MET A 33 -5.72 2.96 20.32
N LEU A 34 -5.30 4.20 20.05
CA LEU A 34 -6.10 5.38 20.36
C LEU A 34 -7.36 5.49 19.50
N SER A 35 -7.30 5.02 18.25
CA SER A 35 -8.48 5.01 17.38
C SER A 35 -9.55 4.04 17.86
N GLU A 36 -9.15 2.86 18.34
CA GLU A 36 -10.05 1.86 18.91
C GLU A 36 -10.70 2.39 20.19
N ALA A 37 -9.90 2.97 21.09
CA ALA A 37 -10.41 3.58 22.33
C ALA A 37 -11.39 4.73 22.07
N ALA A 38 -11.22 5.46 20.98
CA ALA A 38 -12.10 6.56 20.58
C ALA A 38 -13.27 6.12 19.66
N GLY A 39 -13.36 4.85 19.27
CA GLY A 39 -14.39 4.35 18.36
C GLY A 39 -14.34 4.97 16.95
N VAL A 40 -13.16 5.40 16.49
CA VAL A 40 -12.98 6.02 15.17
C VAL A 40 -12.15 5.12 14.25
N SER A 41 -12.18 5.40 12.94
CA SER A 41 -11.47 4.59 11.95
C SER A 41 -9.94 4.58 12.18
N VAL A 42 -9.40 3.39 12.43
CA VAL A 42 -7.96 3.11 12.55
C VAL A 42 -7.18 3.66 11.36
N ALA A 43 -7.62 3.33 10.15
CA ALA A 43 -6.96 3.75 8.91
C ALA A 43 -6.89 5.27 8.80
N VAL A 44 -8.00 5.97 9.07
CA VAL A 44 -8.05 7.44 9.00
C VAL A 44 -7.12 8.07 10.03
N VAL A 45 -7.09 7.57 11.27
CA VAL A 45 -6.22 8.12 12.31
C VAL A 45 -4.75 7.95 11.96
N ILE A 46 -4.34 6.76 11.47
CA ILE A 46 -2.97 6.49 11.03
C ILE A 46 -2.60 7.41 9.86
N VAL A 47 -3.45 7.50 8.83
CA VAL A 47 -3.19 8.34 7.64
C VAL A 47 -3.06 9.81 8.02
N VAL A 48 -3.97 10.33 8.85
CA VAL A 48 -3.91 11.71 9.32
C VAL A 48 -2.66 11.95 10.17
N ALA A 49 -2.25 11.00 11.02
CA ALA A 49 -1.02 11.10 11.79
C ALA A 49 0.21 11.15 10.87
N ALA A 50 0.30 10.25 9.89
CA ALA A 50 1.36 10.21 8.91
C ALA A 50 1.43 11.51 8.08
N LEU A 51 0.31 11.99 7.54
CA LEU A 51 0.24 13.26 6.82
C LEU A 51 0.68 14.44 7.69
N THR A 52 0.29 14.45 8.97
CA THR A 52 0.72 15.50 9.90
C THR A 52 2.24 15.48 10.10
N VAL A 53 2.84 14.30 10.25
CA VAL A 53 4.30 14.13 10.37
C VAL A 53 4.99 14.62 9.09
N THR A 54 4.50 14.21 7.92
CA THR A 54 5.09 14.59 6.62
C THR A 54 5.01 16.09 6.36
N VAL A 55 3.83 16.70 6.54
CA VAL A 55 3.61 18.14 6.30
C VAL A 55 4.43 19.01 7.24
N ARG A 56 4.75 18.50 8.43
CA ARG A 56 5.54 19.21 9.44
C ARG A 56 7.00 18.78 9.49
N ALA A 57 7.44 17.87 8.63
CA ALA A 57 8.82 17.36 8.65
C ALA A 57 9.86 18.46 8.41
N VAL A 58 9.47 19.54 7.71
CA VAL A 58 10.26 20.74 7.48
C VAL A 58 9.61 21.90 8.22
N ASP A 59 10.41 22.62 9.00
CA ASP A 59 9.94 23.84 9.64
C ASP A 59 9.76 24.93 8.57
N ARG A 60 8.55 25.49 8.48
CA ARG A 60 8.21 26.49 7.46
C ARG A 60 8.91 27.84 7.67
N GLN A 61 9.34 28.15 8.89
CA GLN A 61 9.97 29.43 9.19
C GLN A 61 11.47 29.40 8.89
N THR A 62 12.15 28.29 9.20
CA THR A 62 13.60 28.17 9.03
C THR A 62 14.01 27.39 7.78
N GLY A 63 13.08 26.67 7.15
CA GLY A 63 13.35 25.77 6.02
C GLY A 63 14.16 24.52 6.40
N GLN A 64 14.48 24.33 7.68
CA GLN A 64 15.26 23.20 8.16
C GLN A 64 14.36 22.00 8.44
N ALA A 65 14.86 20.80 8.11
CA ALA A 65 14.21 19.57 8.51
C ALA A 65 14.28 19.38 10.04
N ILE A 66 13.20 18.90 10.65
CA ILE A 66 13.14 18.60 12.09
C ILE A 66 14.13 17.48 12.45
N SER A 67 14.26 16.51 11.56
CA SER A 67 15.12 15.34 11.72
C SER A 67 16.48 15.57 11.09
N SER A 68 17.55 15.05 11.70
CA SER A 68 18.89 15.10 11.09
C SER A 68 18.95 14.32 9.77
N PRO A 69 19.87 14.63 8.84
CA PRO A 69 20.06 13.86 7.61
C PRO A 69 20.30 12.36 7.85
N GLU A 70 21.08 12.02 8.87
CA GLU A 70 21.39 10.66 9.29
C GLU A 70 20.12 9.94 9.75
N ALA A 71 19.32 10.57 10.62
CA ALA A 71 18.06 10.01 11.10
C ALA A 71 17.07 9.74 9.95
N ARG A 72 16.99 10.63 8.96
CA ARG A 72 16.14 10.41 7.77
C ARG A 72 16.65 9.24 6.92
N LEU A 73 17.96 9.09 6.77
CA LEU A 73 18.55 8.00 6.01
C LEU A 73 18.28 6.64 6.69
N VAL A 74 18.57 6.55 7.99
CA VAL A 74 18.31 5.35 8.79
C VAL A 74 16.82 5.02 8.81
N ALA A 75 15.95 6.00 9.03
CA ALA A 75 14.50 5.79 9.00
C ALA A 75 14.01 5.26 7.66
N ARG A 76 14.48 5.82 6.53
CA ARG A 76 14.11 5.31 5.20
C ARG A 76 14.52 3.87 5.01
N HIS A 77 15.74 3.52 5.41
CA HIS A 77 16.23 2.15 5.30
C HIS A 77 15.43 1.18 6.16
N VAL A 78 15.20 1.51 7.43
CA VAL A 78 14.39 0.67 8.33
C VAL A 78 12.96 0.49 7.81
N TRP A 79 12.33 1.56 7.31
CA TRP A 79 11.00 1.46 6.72
C TRP A 79 10.99 0.66 5.41
N SER A 80 12.02 0.77 4.56
CA SER A 80 12.08 -0.03 3.33
C SER A 80 12.25 -1.51 3.63
N GLU A 81 13.09 -1.87 4.60
CA GLU A 81 13.26 -3.26 5.03
C GLU A 81 11.96 -3.79 5.66
N ALA A 82 11.33 -3.01 6.56
CA ALA A 82 10.06 -3.39 7.18
C ALA A 82 8.96 -3.60 6.13
N GLU A 83 8.88 -2.73 5.12
CA GLU A 83 7.93 -2.86 4.00
C GLU A 83 8.18 -4.14 3.20
N VAL A 84 9.44 -4.46 2.89
CA VAL A 84 9.80 -5.69 2.17
C VAL A 84 9.42 -6.92 3.00
N MET A 85 9.77 -6.94 4.29
CA MET A 85 9.46 -8.06 5.19
C MET A 85 7.95 -8.26 5.35
N LEU A 86 7.20 -7.18 5.59
CA LEU A 86 5.74 -7.24 5.73
C LEU A 86 5.08 -7.70 4.43
N SER A 87 5.53 -7.16 3.29
CA SER A 87 5.01 -7.58 1.98
C SER A 87 5.29 -9.06 1.73
N ALA A 88 6.51 -9.52 1.99
CA ALA A 88 6.87 -10.94 1.83
C ALA A 88 6.01 -11.84 2.72
N ALA A 89 5.78 -11.46 3.97
CA ALA A 89 4.90 -12.20 4.88
C ALA A 89 3.45 -12.26 4.37
N LEU A 90 2.91 -11.14 3.88
CA LEU A 90 1.56 -11.09 3.32
C LEU A 90 1.42 -11.92 2.05
N TYR A 91 2.38 -11.83 1.12
CA TYR A 91 2.43 -12.67 -0.07
C TYR A 91 2.52 -14.16 0.29
N PHE A 92 3.32 -14.52 1.28
CA PHE A 92 3.41 -15.88 1.78
C PHE A 92 2.06 -16.38 2.33
N LEU A 93 1.39 -15.57 3.18
CA LEU A 93 0.08 -15.93 3.74
C LEU A 93 -0.99 -16.10 2.67
N VAL A 94 -0.98 -15.24 1.66
CA VAL A 94 -1.93 -15.29 0.54
C VAL A 94 -1.62 -16.47 -0.39
N GLY A 95 -0.33 -16.72 -0.65
CA GLY A 95 0.13 -17.91 -1.36
C GLY A 95 -0.31 -19.21 -0.66
N ARG A 96 -0.26 -19.26 0.68
CA ARG A 96 -0.78 -20.39 1.48
C ARG A 96 -2.29 -20.58 1.28
N SER A 97 -3.03 -19.51 0.98
CA SER A 97 -4.49 -19.52 0.77
C SER A 97 -4.87 -19.95 -0.66
N LEU A 98 -3.89 -20.07 -1.58
CA LEU A 98 -4.12 -20.42 -2.98
C LEU A 98 -4.75 -21.82 -3.19
N PRO A 99 -4.37 -22.89 -2.47
CA PRO A 99 -5.01 -24.19 -2.64
C PRO A 99 -6.49 -24.17 -2.25
N GLU A 100 -6.82 -23.52 -1.14
CA GLU A 100 -8.20 -23.30 -0.70
C GLU A 100 -8.98 -22.48 -1.75
N ALA A 101 -8.34 -21.47 -2.33
CA ALA A 101 -8.90 -20.66 -3.40
C ALA A 101 -9.28 -21.48 -4.63
N LEU A 102 -8.36 -22.33 -5.11
CA LEU A 102 -8.59 -23.17 -6.28
C LEU A 102 -9.64 -24.25 -5.99
N ALA A 103 -9.66 -24.81 -4.78
CA ALA A 103 -10.68 -25.76 -4.35
C ALA A 103 -12.07 -25.13 -4.33
N ALA A 104 -12.21 -23.89 -3.85
CA ALA A 104 -13.45 -23.11 -3.87
C ALA A 104 -13.92 -22.71 -5.27
N LEU A 105 -13.14 -23.00 -6.31
CA LEU A 105 -13.50 -22.75 -7.71
C LEU A 105 -13.74 -24.06 -8.48
N SER A 106 -13.29 -25.20 -7.96
CA SER A 106 -13.31 -26.52 -8.64
C SER A 106 -14.66 -27.01 -9.16
N HIS A 107 -15.77 -26.47 -8.65
CA HIS A 107 -17.14 -26.79 -9.06
C HIS A 107 -17.61 -25.97 -10.27
N TYR A 108 -16.86 -24.94 -10.67
CA TYR A 108 -17.07 -24.20 -11.91
C TYR A 108 -16.22 -24.82 -13.03
N GLY A 109 -16.75 -24.86 -14.27
CA GLY A 109 -15.98 -25.36 -15.41
C GLY A 109 -14.72 -24.53 -15.66
N TRP A 110 -13.58 -25.19 -15.84
CA TRP A 110 -12.25 -24.59 -16.05
C TRP A 110 -12.24 -23.42 -17.03
N LEU A 111 -12.93 -23.55 -18.18
CA LEU A 111 -13.00 -22.50 -19.20
C LEU A 111 -13.71 -21.22 -18.70
N ARG A 112 -14.76 -21.35 -17.89
CA ARG A 112 -15.46 -20.19 -17.31
C ARG A 112 -14.59 -19.52 -16.24
N LEU A 113 -13.87 -20.31 -15.45
CA LEU A 113 -12.97 -19.79 -14.42
C LEU A 113 -11.84 -18.96 -15.02
N ASP A 114 -11.16 -19.48 -16.04
CA ASP A 114 -10.06 -18.78 -16.70
C ASP A 114 -10.55 -17.45 -17.30
N LEU A 115 -11.74 -17.46 -17.93
CA LEU A 115 -12.33 -16.25 -18.49
C LEU A 115 -12.70 -15.22 -17.40
N ILE A 116 -13.30 -15.65 -16.29
CA ILE A 116 -13.65 -14.76 -15.18
C ILE A 116 -12.39 -14.19 -14.52
N ALA A 117 -11.39 -15.03 -14.26
CA ALA A 117 -10.12 -14.63 -13.71
C ALA A 117 -9.40 -13.61 -14.61
N ALA A 118 -9.31 -13.90 -15.91
CA ALA A 118 -8.73 -13.01 -16.89
C ALA A 118 -9.51 -11.69 -17.01
N ALA A 119 -10.84 -11.74 -17.01
CA ALA A 119 -11.68 -10.55 -17.08
C ALA A 119 -11.53 -9.67 -15.83
N LEU A 120 -11.50 -10.27 -14.63
CA LEU A 120 -11.28 -9.54 -13.38
C LEU A 120 -9.88 -8.92 -13.33
N LEU A 121 -8.87 -9.67 -13.73
CA LEU A 121 -7.50 -9.17 -13.80
C LEU A 121 -7.39 -8.01 -14.79
N ALA A 122 -7.95 -8.16 -15.99
CA ALA A 122 -7.99 -7.13 -17.01
C ALA A 122 -8.75 -5.87 -16.53
N LEU A 123 -9.89 -6.05 -15.86
CA LEU A 123 -10.67 -4.96 -15.29
C LEU A 123 -9.87 -4.17 -14.25
N VAL A 124 -9.17 -4.85 -13.35
CA VAL A 124 -8.36 -4.22 -12.30
C VAL A 124 -7.17 -3.48 -12.91
N LEU A 125 -6.48 -4.08 -13.87
CA LEU A 125 -5.37 -3.43 -14.59
C LEU A 125 -5.85 -2.22 -15.40
N ALA A 126 -6.99 -2.33 -16.08
CA ALA A 126 -7.59 -1.23 -16.82
C ALA A 126 -8.00 -0.08 -15.88
N LEU A 127 -8.62 -0.39 -14.74
CA LEU A 127 -8.96 0.62 -13.73
C LEU A 127 -7.71 1.32 -13.19
N GLN A 128 -6.65 0.55 -12.88
CA GLN A 128 -5.37 1.11 -12.43
C GLN A 128 -4.77 2.03 -13.48
N PHE A 129 -4.80 1.64 -14.76
CA PHE A 129 -4.33 2.46 -15.87
C PHE A 129 -5.16 3.74 -16.05
N VAL A 130 -6.48 3.65 -16.00
CA VAL A 130 -7.38 4.81 -16.11
C VAL A 130 -7.14 5.79 -14.96
N LEU A 131 -6.99 5.30 -13.73
CA LEU A 131 -6.69 6.14 -12.56
C LEU A 131 -5.31 6.80 -12.68
N ALA A 132 -4.30 6.07 -13.15
CA ALA A 132 -2.97 6.64 -13.40
C ALA A 132 -3.04 7.76 -14.47
N MET A 133 -3.80 7.54 -15.54
CA MET A 133 -4.06 8.55 -16.57
C MET A 133 -4.78 9.77 -16.00
N LEU A 134 -5.82 9.57 -15.19
CA LEU A 134 -6.60 10.65 -14.59
C LEU A 134 -5.72 11.53 -13.68
N VAL A 135 -4.81 10.92 -12.91
CA VAL A 135 -3.84 11.65 -12.10
C VAL A 135 -2.95 12.51 -12.99
N MET A 136 -2.43 11.98 -14.10
CA MET A 136 -1.52 12.74 -14.98
C MET A 136 -2.18 13.90 -15.74
N VAL A 137 -3.50 13.92 -15.84
CA VAL A 137 -4.27 15.03 -16.45
C VAL A 137 -4.62 16.12 -15.41
N MET A 138 -4.44 15.84 -14.11
CA MET A 138 -4.71 16.83 -13.06
C MET A 138 -3.72 18.01 -13.13
N PRO A 139 -4.19 19.27 -13.00
CA PRO A 139 -3.34 20.45 -13.13
C PRO A 139 -2.23 20.57 -12.07
N TRP A 140 -2.33 19.78 -10.99
CA TRP A 140 -1.44 19.81 -9.84
C TRP A 140 -0.30 18.79 -9.94
N THR A 141 -0.27 17.94 -10.97
CA THR A 141 0.82 16.97 -11.11
C THR A 141 2.08 17.65 -11.64
N PRO A 142 3.19 17.61 -10.88
CA PRO A 142 4.45 18.15 -11.36
C PRO A 142 4.90 17.38 -12.61
N HIS A 143 5.37 18.10 -13.62
CA HIS A 143 5.92 17.48 -14.82
C HIS A 143 7.20 16.73 -14.46
N MET A 144 7.23 15.42 -14.71
CA MET A 144 8.44 14.63 -14.51
C MET A 144 9.43 14.95 -15.64
N PRO A 145 10.68 15.38 -15.33
CA PRO A 145 11.73 15.51 -16.33
C PRO A 145 12.03 14.13 -16.93
N GLY A 146 12.00 14.03 -18.25
CA GLY A 146 12.52 12.88 -18.98
C GLY A 146 14.06 12.88 -19.00
N GLU A 147 14.64 11.76 -19.43
CA GLU A 147 16.10 11.55 -19.51
C GLU A 147 16.82 12.62 -20.36
N ASP A 148 16.13 13.19 -21.35
CA ASP A 148 16.64 14.24 -22.24
C ASP A 148 16.36 15.67 -21.74
N GLY A 149 15.86 15.84 -20.51
CA GLY A 149 15.42 17.13 -19.97
C GLY A 149 14.09 17.66 -20.53
N ARG A 150 13.46 16.94 -21.46
CA ARG A 150 12.11 17.20 -21.95
C ARG A 150 11.07 16.59 -21.00
N PRO A 151 9.88 17.19 -20.83
CA PRO A 151 8.83 16.57 -20.03
C PRO A 151 8.54 15.16 -20.55
N ALA A 152 8.58 14.17 -19.65
CA ALA A 152 8.29 12.79 -20.02
C ALA A 152 6.86 12.70 -20.60
N GLY A 153 6.69 11.92 -21.66
CA GLY A 153 5.39 11.77 -22.30
C GLY A 153 4.35 11.27 -21.30
N VAL A 154 3.22 11.98 -21.19
CA VAL A 154 2.14 11.69 -20.23
C VAL A 154 1.73 10.22 -20.27
N LEU A 155 1.68 9.62 -21.47
CA LEU A 155 1.39 8.20 -21.67
C LEU A 155 2.49 7.29 -21.10
N ARG A 156 3.78 7.60 -21.31
CA ARG A 156 4.89 6.79 -20.76
C ARG A 156 4.86 6.81 -19.23
N VAL A 157 4.64 7.99 -18.63
CA VAL A 157 4.54 8.12 -17.16
C VAL A 157 3.30 7.42 -16.62
N ALA A 158 2.14 7.54 -17.30
CA ALA A 158 0.92 6.85 -16.89
C ALA A 158 1.03 5.33 -17.04
N VAL A 159 1.62 4.83 -18.13
CA VAL A 159 1.88 3.39 -18.33
C VAL A 159 2.84 2.90 -17.26
N VAL A 160 4.00 3.54 -17.08
CA VAL A 160 4.98 3.13 -16.05
C VAL A 160 4.39 3.23 -14.64
N GLY A 161 3.60 4.27 -14.35
CA GLY A 161 2.91 4.43 -13.08
C GLY A 161 1.85 3.36 -12.82
N ALA A 162 1.09 2.98 -13.85
CA ALA A 162 0.10 1.90 -13.76
C ALA A 162 0.74 0.51 -13.74
N TRP A 163 1.91 0.34 -14.37
CA TRP A 163 2.66 -0.91 -14.39
C TRP A 163 3.61 -1.05 -13.20
N SER A 164 3.87 0.03 -12.48
CA SER A 164 4.61 -0.01 -11.23
C SER A 164 3.76 -0.75 -10.20
N PRO A 165 4.26 -1.87 -9.63
CA PRO A 165 3.48 -2.63 -8.69
C PRO A 165 3.20 -1.75 -7.46
N HIS A 166 1.95 -1.32 -7.32
CA HIS A 166 1.46 -0.84 -6.05
C HIS A 166 1.54 -2.04 -5.12
N ARG A 167 2.53 -2.03 -4.21
CA ARG A 167 2.71 -3.07 -3.20
C ARG A 167 1.42 -3.16 -2.40
N SER A 168 0.56 -4.11 -2.77
CA SER A 168 -0.83 -4.24 -2.33
C SER A 168 -0.94 -4.84 -0.93
N ALA A 169 0.08 -4.64 -0.10
CA ALA A 169 0.13 -5.10 1.29
C ALA A 169 -1.14 -4.69 2.06
N ILE A 170 -1.69 -3.50 1.77
CA ILE A 170 -2.94 -3.03 2.36
C ILE A 170 -4.14 -3.90 1.90
N ALA A 171 -4.24 -4.22 0.61
CA ALA A 171 -5.31 -5.08 0.09
C ALA A 171 -5.19 -6.51 0.62
N LEU A 172 -3.96 -7.03 0.74
CA LEU A 172 -3.69 -8.33 1.35
C LEU A 172 -4.08 -8.35 2.83
N GLY A 173 -3.71 -7.30 3.57
CA GLY A 173 -4.11 -7.12 4.96
C GLY A 173 -5.63 -7.07 5.12
N LEU A 174 -6.32 -6.32 4.25
CA LEU A 174 -7.79 -6.24 4.24
C LEU A 174 -8.44 -7.58 3.93
N ALA A 175 -7.90 -8.36 2.99
CA ALA A 175 -8.37 -9.69 2.67
C ALA A 175 -8.27 -10.62 3.89
N LEU A 176 -7.13 -10.59 4.59
CA LEU A 176 -6.91 -11.39 5.79
C LEU A 176 -7.73 -10.89 6.98
N ALA A 177 -8.09 -9.61 7.00
CA ALA A 177 -8.95 -9.01 8.02
C ALA A 177 -10.44 -9.32 7.82
N VAL A 178 -10.85 -9.97 6.73
CA VAL A 178 -12.23 -10.41 6.53
C VAL A 178 -12.63 -11.36 7.67
N PRO A 179 -13.63 -10.98 8.50
CA PRO A 179 -13.97 -11.74 9.69
C PRO A 179 -14.51 -13.13 9.32
N THR A 180 -14.29 -14.10 10.20
CA THR A 180 -14.81 -15.47 10.04
C THR A 180 -16.30 -15.56 10.33
N THR A 181 -16.82 -14.62 11.12
CA THR A 181 -18.21 -14.55 11.55
C THR A 181 -18.79 -13.16 11.31
N THR A 182 -20.09 -13.13 11.01
CA THR A 182 -20.88 -11.90 10.95
C THR A 182 -21.21 -11.42 12.37
N ILE A 183 -21.72 -10.19 12.47
CA ILE A 183 -22.13 -9.56 13.74
C ILE A 183 -23.16 -10.43 14.49
N ASP A 184 -23.99 -11.18 13.74
CA ASP A 184 -24.99 -12.11 14.29
C ASP A 184 -24.41 -13.50 14.67
N GLY A 185 -23.07 -13.67 14.64
CA GLY A 185 -22.38 -14.92 14.96
C GLY A 185 -22.43 -16.01 13.88
N ARG A 186 -23.07 -15.74 12.73
CA ARG A 186 -23.13 -16.69 11.60
C ARG A 186 -21.82 -16.70 10.81
N PRO A 187 -21.43 -17.82 10.17
CA PRO A 187 -20.30 -17.84 9.25
C PRO A 187 -20.41 -16.74 8.19
N PHE A 188 -19.30 -16.09 7.87
CA PHE A 188 -19.29 -15.07 6.82
C PHE A 188 -19.61 -15.72 5.46
N PRO A 189 -20.65 -15.25 4.75
CA PRO A 189 -21.10 -15.87 3.50
C PRO A 189 -20.00 -15.76 2.44
N ASP A 190 -19.75 -16.88 1.74
CA ASP A 190 -18.80 -16.96 0.63
C ASP A 190 -17.39 -16.41 0.93
N ARG A 191 -16.97 -16.47 2.20
CA ARG A 191 -15.64 -16.00 2.64
C ARG A 191 -14.51 -16.64 1.82
N ASP A 192 -14.61 -17.95 1.60
CA ASP A 192 -13.60 -18.71 0.88
C ASP A 192 -13.51 -18.26 -0.59
N LEU A 193 -14.65 -17.91 -1.20
CA LEU A 193 -14.70 -17.35 -2.56
C LEU A 193 -14.07 -15.94 -2.61
N VAL A 194 -14.36 -15.08 -1.62
CA VAL A 194 -13.75 -13.74 -1.53
C VAL A 194 -12.24 -13.83 -1.38
N LEU A 195 -11.77 -14.69 -0.47
CA LEU A 195 -10.34 -14.95 -0.30
C LEU A 195 -9.72 -15.55 -1.56
N ALA A 196 -10.45 -16.42 -2.26
CA ALA A 196 -9.99 -17.00 -3.51
C ALA A 196 -9.75 -15.96 -4.58
N LEU A 197 -10.75 -15.10 -4.80
CA LEU A 197 -10.69 -14.03 -5.79
C LEU A 197 -9.59 -13.02 -5.49
N ILE A 198 -9.45 -12.61 -4.23
CA ILE A 198 -8.40 -11.66 -3.85
C ILE A 198 -7.00 -12.30 -4.00
N SER A 199 -6.84 -13.57 -3.61
CA SER A 199 -5.58 -14.29 -3.74
C SER A 199 -5.17 -14.42 -5.21
N LEU A 200 -6.10 -14.85 -6.07
CA LEU A 200 -5.87 -14.97 -7.50
C LEU A 200 -5.56 -13.63 -8.14
N LEU A 201 -6.31 -12.58 -7.78
CA LEU A 201 -6.12 -11.25 -8.32
C LEU A 201 -4.74 -10.69 -7.94
N VAL A 202 -4.35 -10.77 -6.68
CA VAL A 202 -3.09 -10.17 -6.21
C VAL A 202 -1.87 -10.96 -6.68
N LEU A 203 -1.93 -12.29 -6.65
CA LEU A 203 -0.84 -13.12 -7.18
C LEU A 203 -0.74 -12.99 -8.70
N GLY A 204 -1.87 -13.01 -9.41
CA GLY A 204 -1.93 -12.87 -10.86
C GLY A 204 -1.43 -11.50 -11.33
N SER A 205 -1.91 -10.41 -10.74
CA SER A 205 -1.45 -9.06 -11.07
C SER A 205 0.02 -8.86 -10.70
N GLY A 206 0.44 -9.34 -9.53
CA GLY A 206 1.82 -9.23 -9.06
C GLY A 206 2.81 -10.00 -9.95
N LEU A 207 2.48 -11.23 -10.35
CA LEU A 207 3.31 -12.04 -11.24
C LEU A 207 3.39 -11.42 -12.64
N LEU A 208 2.25 -11.00 -13.20
CA LEU A 208 2.20 -10.36 -14.51
C LEU A 208 3.02 -9.06 -14.53
N GLN A 209 2.75 -8.14 -13.59
CA GLN A 209 3.47 -6.87 -13.51
C GLN A 209 4.96 -7.09 -13.23
N GLY A 210 5.32 -7.97 -12.30
CA GLY A 210 6.71 -8.25 -11.93
C GLY A 210 7.55 -8.84 -13.06
N THR A 211 6.95 -9.72 -13.88
CA THR A 211 7.65 -10.35 -15.03
C THR A 211 7.70 -9.46 -16.27
N THR A 212 6.72 -8.58 -16.46
CA THR A 212 6.64 -7.72 -17.66
C THR A 212 7.34 -6.37 -17.48
N LEU A 213 7.61 -5.94 -16.25
CA LEU A 213 8.27 -4.67 -15.95
C LEU A 213 9.64 -4.49 -16.62
N PRO A 214 10.56 -5.49 -16.59
CA PRO A 214 11.86 -5.34 -17.24
C PRO A 214 11.75 -5.13 -18.75
N ALA A 215 10.76 -5.76 -19.40
CA ALA A 215 10.51 -5.60 -20.83
C ALA A 215 9.88 -4.24 -21.19
N LEU A 216 9.25 -3.57 -20.23
CA LEU A 216 8.59 -2.29 -20.42
C LEU A 216 9.53 -1.10 -20.12
N LEU A 217 10.59 -1.34 -19.34
CA LEU A 217 11.63 -0.36 -19.03
C LEU A 217 12.84 -0.42 -19.97
N GLY A 218 13.07 -1.57 -20.63
CA GLY A 218 14.10 -1.74 -21.66
C GLY A 218 13.69 -1.19 -23.02
#